data_AF-A0A0F0KWL5-F1
#
_entry.id   AF-A0A0F0KWL5-F1
#
_cell.length_a   1.000
_cell.length_b   1.000
_cell.length_c   1.000
_cell.angle_alpha   90.00
_cell.angle_beta   90.00
_cell.angle_gamma   90.00
#
_symmetry.space_group_name_H-M   'P 1'
#
loop_
_entity.id
_entity.type
_entity.pdbx_description
1 polymer ?
#
loop_
_entity_poly.entity_id
_entity_poly.type
_entity_poly.pdbx_seq_one_letter_code
_entity_poly.pdbx_strand_id
1 'polypeptide(L)'
;MTSLTVRRATAVAALTLTATATLTACTGTSGAGSRQSDAQIAAACPSSSIATTIGIDGTGSFQSAKAKAENLRIISGYVRRTAICGGHLRVFGFASSTGGTVPLFEGDLHADAPTDNAKLRKAGKLADQTLQTITDQYDPALAGLAGNGSDILGMLALLQQGNTQHPDHTPVDLLLTDGLTNIGADPTTVTTPAAATALADAQRVPDLTGAEVSIVGIGREASGEIPSAVIENVTVFWQRICENTHAASCQISTEGK
;
A
#
# COMPACT_ATOMS: atom_id res chain seq x y z
N MET A 1 -77.81 29.40 8.42
CA MET A 1 -77.18 30.74 8.53
C MET A 1 -75.94 30.61 9.41
N THR A 2 -74.86 31.24 8.96
CA THR A 2 -73.70 31.74 9.73
C THR A 2 -72.78 30.75 10.48
N SER A 3 -71.59 30.64 9.89
CA SER A 3 -70.27 30.30 10.41
C SER A 3 -69.93 30.89 11.80
N LEU A 4 -69.07 30.21 12.58
CA LEU A 4 -67.69 30.64 12.90
C LEU A 4 -67.04 29.78 14.00
N THR A 5 -65.79 29.45 13.70
CA THR A 5 -64.60 29.00 14.45
C THR A 5 -64.43 29.57 15.87
N VAL A 6 -63.69 28.84 16.74
CA VAL A 6 -62.40 29.28 17.35
C VAL A 6 -62.05 28.51 18.66
N ARG A 7 -60.80 27.97 18.65
CA ARG A 7 -59.80 27.70 19.71
C ARG A 7 -60.18 26.95 21.00
N ARG A 8 -59.36 25.94 21.32
CA ARG A 8 -58.69 25.80 22.63
C ARG A 8 -57.30 25.17 22.46
N ALA A 9 -56.31 25.88 22.98
CA ALA A 9 -54.96 25.38 23.25
C ALA A 9 -54.98 24.67 24.61
N THR A 10 -54.18 23.60 24.77
CA THR A 10 -53.59 23.24 26.07
C THR A 10 -52.40 22.31 25.87
N ALA A 11 -51.35 22.62 26.61
CA ALA A 11 -50.06 21.95 26.69
C ALA A 11 -50.14 20.52 27.21
N VAL A 12 -49.23 19.66 26.74
CA VAL A 12 -48.86 18.43 27.42
C VAL A 12 -47.34 18.41 27.56
N ALA A 13 -46.89 18.64 28.78
CA ALA A 13 -45.55 18.31 29.24
C ALA A 13 -45.49 16.81 29.57
N ALA A 14 -44.47 16.09 29.11
CA ALA A 14 -44.16 14.77 29.64
C ALA A 14 -42.69 14.37 29.42
N LEU A 15 -42.02 14.15 30.55
CA LEU A 15 -40.93 13.21 30.83
C LEU A 15 -39.66 13.26 29.96
N THR A 16 -38.66 14.01 30.44
CA THR A 16 -37.24 13.74 30.16
C THR A 16 -36.77 12.57 31.01
N LEU A 17 -36.65 11.38 30.41
CA LEU A 17 -35.94 10.24 30.99
C LEU A 17 -34.45 10.38 30.69
N THR A 18 -33.64 10.49 31.73
CA THR A 18 -32.18 10.40 31.72
C THR A 18 -31.72 9.03 31.24
N ALA A 19 -30.91 8.99 30.18
CA ALA A 19 -30.06 7.85 29.84
C ALA A 19 -28.60 8.29 29.78
N THR A 20 -27.92 8.18 30.91
CA THR A 20 -26.45 8.13 30.99
C THR A 20 -26.00 6.78 30.41
N ALA A 21 -25.41 6.81 29.22
CA ALA A 21 -24.65 5.69 28.67
C ALA A 21 -23.19 6.13 28.48
N THR A 22 -22.37 5.78 29.46
CA THR A 22 -20.92 5.69 29.35
C THR A 22 -20.54 4.60 28.35
N LEU A 23 -19.60 4.87 27.44
CA LEU A 23 -18.59 3.94 26.89
C LEU A 23 -17.67 4.70 25.92
N THR A 24 -16.77 5.54 26.44
CA THR A 24 -15.56 5.94 25.70
C THR A 24 -14.53 4.82 25.84
N ALA A 25 -14.62 3.83 24.95
CA ALA A 25 -13.56 2.87 24.69
C ALA A 25 -13.03 3.10 23.27
N CYS A 26 -12.20 4.13 23.10
CA CYS A 26 -11.34 4.27 21.93
C CYS A 26 -9.94 3.75 22.28
N THR A 27 -9.84 2.47 22.67
CA THR A 27 -8.59 1.73 22.51
C THR A 27 -8.64 1.11 21.12
N GLY A 28 -8.40 1.96 20.11
CA GLY A 28 -8.19 1.53 18.74
C GLY A 28 -6.84 0.84 18.66
N THR A 29 -6.82 -0.46 18.91
CA THR A 29 -5.71 -1.31 18.46
C THR A 29 -5.83 -1.38 16.95
N SER A 30 -5.11 -0.48 16.26
CA SER A 30 -4.93 -0.50 14.82
C SER A 30 -4.29 -1.83 14.42
N GLY A 31 -5.10 -2.78 13.93
CA GLY A 31 -4.57 -4.09 13.55
C GLY A 31 -5.58 -5.07 12.96
N ALA A 32 -6.86 -4.98 13.32
CA ALA A 32 -7.91 -5.82 12.73
C ALA A 32 -8.95 -4.92 12.06
N GLY A 33 -8.89 -4.74 10.73
CA GLY A 33 -9.92 -3.92 10.07
C GLY A 33 -11.29 -4.61 10.14
N SER A 34 -12.33 -3.80 10.05
CA SER A 34 -13.71 -4.25 10.29
C SER A 34 -14.23 -5.15 9.17
N ARG A 35 -15.25 -5.98 9.46
CA ARG A 35 -15.95 -6.76 8.42
C ARG A 35 -16.50 -5.89 7.29
N GLN A 36 -16.83 -4.63 7.60
CA GLN A 36 -17.28 -3.67 6.59
C GLN A 36 -16.16 -3.29 5.63
N SER A 37 -14.93 -3.11 6.12
CA SER A 37 -13.76 -2.91 5.24
C SER A 37 -13.45 -4.14 4.38
N ASP A 38 -13.63 -5.36 4.92
CA ASP A 38 -13.37 -6.58 4.15
C ASP A 38 -14.38 -6.79 3.03
N ALA A 39 -15.65 -6.49 3.29
CA ALA A 39 -16.69 -6.56 2.27
C ALA A 39 -16.44 -5.53 1.14
N GLN A 40 -15.92 -4.35 1.46
CA GLN A 40 -15.53 -3.35 0.46
C GLN A 40 -14.35 -3.83 -0.39
N ILE A 41 -13.34 -4.43 0.23
CA ILE A 41 -12.22 -5.04 -0.50
C ILE A 41 -12.72 -6.16 -1.41
N ALA A 42 -13.58 -7.05 -0.90
CA ALA A 42 -14.14 -8.16 -1.66
C ALA A 42 -14.94 -7.70 -2.89
N ALA A 43 -15.70 -6.62 -2.75
CA ALA A 43 -16.46 -6.02 -3.85
C ALA A 43 -15.56 -5.39 -4.94
N ALA A 44 -14.32 -5.04 -4.59
CA ALA A 44 -13.33 -4.46 -5.51
C ALA A 44 -12.36 -5.50 -6.09
N CYS A 45 -12.48 -6.78 -5.71
CA CYS A 45 -11.61 -7.82 -6.26
C CYS A 45 -11.86 -8.01 -7.77
N PRO A 46 -10.80 -8.20 -8.56
CA PRO A 46 -10.94 -8.59 -9.95
C PRO A 46 -11.57 -9.99 -10.07
N SER A 47 -11.97 -10.36 -11.29
CA SER A 47 -12.55 -11.69 -11.56
C SER A 47 -11.54 -12.83 -11.39
N SER A 48 -10.26 -12.54 -11.57
CA SER A 48 -9.12 -13.43 -11.30
C SER A 48 -8.55 -13.20 -9.91
N SER A 49 -7.81 -14.17 -9.38
CA SER A 49 -6.96 -13.95 -8.20
C SER A 49 -5.88 -12.92 -8.50
N ILE A 50 -5.25 -12.36 -7.48
CA ILE A 50 -4.19 -11.36 -7.65
C ILE A 50 -2.81 -11.95 -7.35
N ALA A 51 -1.77 -11.40 -7.97
CA ALA A 51 -0.38 -11.68 -7.63
C ALA A 51 0.20 -10.38 -7.10
N THR A 52 0.43 -10.33 -5.80
CA THR A 52 0.90 -9.11 -5.13
C THR A 52 2.39 -9.22 -4.86
N THR A 53 3.16 -8.28 -5.41
CA THR A 53 4.61 -8.19 -5.20
C THR A 53 4.95 -6.90 -4.47
N ILE A 54 5.63 -7.00 -3.32
CA ILE A 54 6.02 -5.86 -2.50
C ILE A 54 7.55 -5.83 -2.35
N GLY A 55 8.19 -4.79 -2.86
CA GLY A 55 9.60 -4.48 -2.63
C GLY A 55 9.75 -3.38 -1.57
N ILE A 56 10.63 -3.60 -0.60
CA ILE A 56 10.93 -2.66 0.48
C ILE A 56 12.36 -2.18 0.32
N ASP A 57 12.55 -0.87 0.13
CA ASP A 57 13.88 -0.28 0.13
C ASP A 57 14.48 -0.43 1.53
N GLY A 58 15.52 -1.25 1.62
CA GLY A 58 16.20 -1.53 2.87
C GLY A 58 17.37 -0.60 3.13
N THR A 59 17.55 0.49 2.38
CA THR A 59 18.70 1.39 2.55
C THR A 59 18.43 2.56 3.51
N GLY A 60 19.50 3.31 3.85
CA GLY A 60 19.63 4.09 5.10
C GLY A 60 18.47 5.01 5.51
N SER A 61 17.76 5.62 4.56
CA SER A 61 16.62 6.52 4.81
C SER A 61 15.35 5.81 5.26
N PHE A 62 15.23 4.51 5.02
CA PHE A 62 13.99 3.74 5.24
C PHE A 62 14.05 2.79 6.44
N GLN A 63 15.14 2.79 7.21
CA GLN A 63 15.35 1.87 8.35
C GLN A 63 14.89 2.39 9.72
N SER A 64 14.27 3.58 9.81
CA SER A 64 13.80 4.10 11.10
C SER A 64 12.61 3.29 11.66
N ALA A 65 12.45 3.26 12.99
CA ALA A 65 11.30 2.60 13.62
C ALA A 65 9.95 3.19 13.15
N LYS A 66 9.92 4.49 12.84
CA LYS A 66 8.74 5.16 12.26
C LYS A 66 8.47 4.68 10.83
N ALA A 67 9.51 4.55 10.01
CA ALA A 67 9.41 4.02 8.65
C ALA A 67 8.90 2.57 8.67
N LYS A 68 9.45 1.72 9.56
CA LYS A 68 8.96 0.35 9.76
C LYS A 68 7.46 0.29 10.10
N ALA A 69 7.02 1.06 11.10
CA ALA A 69 5.63 1.03 11.53
C ALA A 69 4.66 1.42 10.40
N GLU A 70 5.02 2.43 9.61
CA GLU A 70 4.25 2.80 8.43
C GLU A 70 4.29 1.71 7.36
N ASN A 71 5.47 1.19 7.02
CA ASN A 71 5.62 0.17 5.98
C ASN A 71 4.75 -1.04 6.30
N LEU A 72 4.75 -1.50 7.56
CA LEU A 72 3.89 -2.59 8.01
C LEU A 72 2.40 -2.24 7.93
N ARG A 73 2.01 -0.99 8.17
CA ARG A 73 0.63 -0.52 7.98
C ARG A 73 0.21 -0.58 6.51
N ILE A 74 1.08 -0.16 5.59
CA ILE A 74 0.81 -0.21 4.14
C ILE A 74 0.75 -1.67 3.68
N ILE A 75 1.74 -2.48 4.06
CA ILE A 75 1.82 -3.92 3.74
C ILE A 75 0.56 -4.64 4.22
N SER A 76 0.04 -4.33 5.42
CA SER A 76 -1.21 -4.90 5.96
C SER A 76 -2.37 -4.78 4.96
N GLY A 77 -2.54 -3.63 4.31
CA GLY A 77 -3.59 -3.42 3.31
C GLY A 77 -3.46 -4.35 2.11
N TYR A 78 -2.25 -4.51 1.58
CA TYR A 78 -1.95 -5.38 0.44
C TYR A 78 -2.04 -6.87 0.77
N VAL A 79 -1.51 -7.28 1.93
CA VAL A 79 -1.64 -8.65 2.45
C VAL A 79 -3.12 -9.02 2.57
N ARG A 80 -3.92 -8.11 3.13
CA ARG A 80 -5.34 -8.35 3.33
C ARG A 80 -6.14 -8.39 2.04
N ARG A 81 -5.85 -7.49 1.09
CA ARG A 81 -6.43 -7.55 -0.26
C ARG A 81 -6.11 -8.88 -0.94
N THR A 82 -4.86 -9.34 -0.84
CA THR A 82 -4.44 -10.62 -1.42
C THR A 82 -5.15 -11.81 -0.77
N ALA A 83 -5.28 -11.84 0.55
CA ALA A 83 -6.00 -12.91 1.22
C ALA A 83 -7.51 -12.93 0.89
N ILE A 84 -8.14 -11.76 0.72
CA ILE A 84 -9.57 -11.63 0.41
C ILE A 84 -9.85 -11.98 -1.06
N CYS A 85 -9.09 -11.41 -2.00
CA CYS A 85 -9.24 -11.70 -3.43
C CYS A 85 -8.70 -13.08 -3.80
N GLY A 86 -7.86 -13.65 -2.95
CA GLY A 86 -7.10 -14.87 -3.22
C GLY A 86 -5.92 -14.60 -4.15
N GLY A 87 -4.87 -15.40 -4.01
CA GLY A 87 -3.77 -15.47 -4.97
C GLY A 87 -2.40 -15.53 -4.30
N HIS A 88 -1.38 -14.98 -4.95
CA HIS A 88 0.01 -15.09 -4.51
C HIS A 88 0.49 -13.80 -3.85
N LEU A 89 1.27 -13.89 -2.78
CA LEU A 89 1.93 -12.76 -2.14
C LEU A 89 3.44 -13.01 -2.06
N ARG A 90 4.21 -12.04 -2.54
CA ARG A 90 5.66 -11.97 -2.34
C ARG A 90 6.05 -10.64 -1.71
N VAL A 91 6.86 -10.68 -0.66
CA VAL A 91 7.40 -9.51 0.05
C VAL A 91 8.89 -9.70 0.22
N PHE A 92 9.68 -8.72 -0.22
CA PHE A 92 11.13 -8.74 -0.12
C PHE A 92 11.71 -7.36 0.19
N GLY A 93 12.87 -7.33 0.85
CA GLY A 93 13.72 -6.16 0.96
C GLY A 93 14.69 -6.09 -0.21
N PHE A 94 15.06 -4.89 -0.65
CA PHE A 94 16.03 -4.69 -1.72
C PHE A 94 17.00 -3.54 -1.44
N ALA A 95 18.18 -3.63 -2.07
CA ALA A 95 19.20 -2.59 -2.08
C ALA A 95 19.76 -2.41 -3.50
N SER A 96 21.07 -2.67 -3.68
CA SER A 96 21.86 -2.04 -4.74
C SER A 96 21.79 -2.70 -6.12
N SER A 97 20.95 -3.73 -6.30
CA SER A 97 20.73 -4.40 -7.57
C SER A 97 19.55 -5.35 -7.50
N THR A 98 19.10 -5.86 -8.64
CA THR A 98 18.13 -6.97 -8.74
C THR A 98 18.56 -8.27 -8.03
N GLY A 99 19.86 -8.44 -7.75
CA GLY A 99 20.37 -9.57 -6.96
C GLY A 99 20.52 -9.26 -5.47
N GLY A 100 20.46 -7.98 -5.08
CA GLY A 100 20.55 -7.53 -3.70
C GLY A 100 19.18 -7.52 -3.04
N THR A 101 18.55 -8.68 -2.92
CA THR A 101 17.22 -8.83 -2.29
C THR A 101 17.24 -9.87 -1.16
N VAL A 102 16.34 -9.71 -0.21
CA VAL A 102 16.13 -10.63 0.92
C VAL A 102 14.64 -10.92 1.07
N PRO A 103 14.20 -12.19 1.12
CA PRO A 103 12.79 -12.50 1.26
C PRO A 103 12.29 -12.23 2.68
N LEU A 104 11.08 -11.67 2.80
CA LEU A 104 10.34 -11.58 4.07
C LEU A 104 9.18 -12.58 4.10
N PHE A 105 8.50 -12.77 2.96
CA PHE A 105 7.40 -13.71 2.80
C PHE A 105 7.22 -14.07 1.33
N GLU A 106 6.87 -15.32 1.05
CA GLU A 106 6.41 -15.77 -0.27
C GLU A 106 5.42 -16.92 -0.09
N GLY A 107 4.25 -16.82 -0.72
CA GLY A 107 3.27 -17.91 -0.66
C GLY A 107 1.86 -17.51 -1.10
N ASP A 108 1.04 -18.53 -1.31
CA ASP A 108 -0.35 -18.36 -1.71
C ASP A 108 -1.25 -18.06 -0.50
N LEU A 109 -2.10 -17.05 -0.65
CA LEU A 109 -3.15 -16.71 0.30
C LEU A 109 -4.50 -17.10 -0.28
N HIS A 110 -5.04 -18.21 0.19
CA HIS A 110 -6.35 -18.70 -0.22
C HIS A 110 -7.19 -19.15 0.98
N ALA A 111 -8.42 -18.64 1.06
CA ALA A 111 -9.36 -18.98 2.11
C ALA A 111 -10.51 -19.83 1.58
N ASP A 112 -10.42 -21.15 1.77
CA ASP A 112 -11.55 -22.05 1.50
C ASP A 112 -12.59 -22.02 2.62
N ALA A 113 -13.85 -21.77 2.27
CA ALA A 113 -14.98 -21.86 3.20
C ALA A 113 -16.32 -22.07 2.46
N PRO A 114 -17.32 -22.68 3.11
CA PRO A 114 -18.61 -23.01 2.49
C PRO A 114 -19.55 -21.82 2.28
N THR A 115 -19.25 -20.64 2.84
CA THR A 115 -20.04 -19.42 2.66
C THR A 115 -19.13 -18.21 2.52
N ASP A 116 -19.58 -17.16 1.82
CA ASP A 116 -18.81 -15.94 1.62
C ASP A 116 -18.42 -15.27 2.93
N ASN A 117 -19.33 -15.22 3.91
CA ASN A 117 -19.04 -14.68 5.24
C ASN A 117 -17.96 -15.49 5.98
N ALA A 118 -17.99 -16.82 5.86
CA ALA A 118 -16.96 -17.67 6.44
C ALA A 118 -15.62 -17.50 5.71
N LYS A 119 -15.65 -17.32 4.39
CA LYS A 119 -14.49 -17.06 3.55
C LYS A 119 -13.82 -15.75 3.95
N LEU A 120 -14.56 -14.65 4.04
CA LEU A 120 -14.03 -13.34 4.47
C LEU A 120 -13.40 -13.40 5.87
N ARG A 121 -14.06 -14.07 6.83
CA ARG A 121 -13.49 -14.23 8.18
C ARG A 121 -12.19 -15.02 8.17
N LYS A 122 -12.11 -16.10 7.37
CA LYS A 122 -10.89 -16.92 7.25
C LYS A 122 -9.78 -16.16 6.52
N ALA A 123 -10.12 -15.42 5.48
CA ALA A 123 -9.20 -14.53 4.76
C ALA A 123 -8.62 -13.45 5.67
N GLY A 124 -9.45 -12.79 6.49
CA GLY A 124 -8.97 -11.82 7.48
C GLY A 124 -7.98 -12.44 8.47
N LYS A 125 -8.31 -13.61 9.03
CA LYS A 125 -7.38 -14.32 9.93
C LYS A 125 -6.07 -14.72 9.23
N LEU A 126 -6.15 -15.18 7.98
CA LEU A 126 -4.98 -15.53 7.19
C LEU A 126 -4.09 -14.30 6.97
N ALA A 127 -4.70 -13.15 6.63
CA ALA A 127 -3.98 -11.89 6.47
C ALA A 127 -3.26 -11.47 7.76
N ASP A 128 -3.92 -11.56 8.92
CA ASP A 128 -3.31 -11.24 10.21
C ASP A 128 -2.08 -12.15 10.50
N GLN A 129 -2.21 -13.45 10.23
CA GLN A 129 -1.12 -14.42 10.42
C GLN A 129 0.06 -14.16 9.47
N THR A 130 -0.22 -13.87 8.20
CA THR A 130 0.79 -13.52 7.21
C THR A 130 1.49 -12.21 7.56
N LEU A 131 0.76 -11.19 7.98
CA LEU A 131 1.35 -9.93 8.41
C LEU A 131 2.22 -10.10 9.66
N GLN A 132 1.83 -10.96 10.60
CA GLN A 132 2.67 -11.29 11.75
C GLN A 132 3.98 -11.94 11.30
N THR A 133 3.92 -12.87 10.34
CA THR A 133 5.12 -13.50 9.77
C THR A 133 6.05 -12.46 9.13
N ILE A 134 5.50 -11.55 8.32
CA ILE A 134 6.26 -10.45 7.71
C ILE A 134 6.87 -9.55 8.79
N THR A 135 6.12 -9.24 9.84
CA THR A 135 6.58 -8.39 10.95
C THR A 135 7.75 -9.04 11.69
N ASP A 136 7.69 -10.35 11.94
CA ASP A 136 8.74 -11.12 12.61
C ASP A 136 10.00 -11.23 11.74
N GLN A 137 9.85 -11.27 10.41
CA GLN A 137 10.97 -11.33 9.47
C GLN A 137 11.52 -9.96 9.08
N TYR A 138 10.82 -8.86 9.37
CA TYR A 138 11.17 -7.53 8.85
C TYR A 138 12.60 -7.09 9.24
N ASP A 139 12.92 -7.01 10.54
CA ASP A 139 14.24 -6.56 10.97
C ASP A 139 15.34 -7.58 10.65
N PRO A 140 15.15 -8.89 10.90
CA PRO A 140 16.16 -9.89 10.54
C PRO A 140 16.51 -9.91 9.05
N ALA A 141 15.52 -9.80 8.17
CA ALA A 141 15.74 -9.81 6.73
C ALA A 141 16.51 -8.55 6.30
N LEU A 142 16.06 -7.36 6.69
CA LEU A 142 16.71 -6.11 6.31
C LEU A 142 18.12 -5.95 6.90
N ALA A 143 18.38 -6.50 8.09
CA ALA A 143 19.73 -6.53 8.64
C ALA A 143 20.70 -7.42 7.84
N GLY A 144 20.17 -8.43 7.13
CA GLY A 144 20.93 -9.31 6.24
C GLY A 144 21.11 -8.78 4.82
N LEU A 145 20.52 -7.62 4.50
CA LEU A 145 20.57 -7.04 3.17
C LEU A 145 21.96 -6.49 2.85
N ALA A 146 22.58 -7.00 1.79
CA ALA A 146 23.87 -6.53 1.33
C ALA A 146 23.71 -5.39 0.30
N GLY A 147 24.54 -4.36 0.44
CA GLY A 147 24.60 -3.23 -0.50
C GLY A 147 24.23 -1.90 0.16
N ASN A 148 24.87 -0.83 -0.30
CA ASN A 148 24.71 0.52 0.26
C ASN A 148 23.98 1.47 -0.70
N GLY A 149 23.26 0.92 -1.70
CA GLY A 149 22.56 1.70 -2.70
C GLY A 149 21.17 1.17 -3.00
N SER A 150 20.36 2.00 -3.64
CA SER A 150 18.97 1.72 -3.98
C SER A 150 18.79 1.74 -5.49
N ASP A 151 18.57 0.56 -6.08
CA ASP A 151 18.31 0.36 -7.51
C ASP A 151 16.80 0.17 -7.78
N ILE A 152 16.04 1.23 -7.57
CA ILE A 152 14.57 1.22 -7.70
C ILE A 152 14.15 0.92 -9.15
N LEU A 153 14.89 1.43 -10.15
CA LEU A 153 14.63 1.13 -11.57
C LEU A 153 14.83 -0.35 -11.87
N GLY A 154 15.89 -0.97 -11.31
CA GLY A 154 16.09 -2.42 -11.38
C GLY A 154 14.94 -3.21 -10.76
N MET A 155 14.35 -2.70 -9.67
CA MET A 155 13.21 -3.38 -9.03
C MET A 155 11.98 -3.47 -9.94
N LEU A 156 11.76 -2.52 -10.84
CA LEU A 156 10.67 -2.64 -11.83
C LEU A 156 10.82 -3.91 -12.68
N ALA A 157 12.05 -4.31 -13.01
CA ALA A 157 12.29 -5.55 -13.75
C ALA A 157 11.99 -6.80 -12.92
N LEU A 158 12.19 -6.75 -11.60
CA LEU A 158 11.78 -7.84 -10.70
C LEU A 158 10.26 -7.93 -10.58
N LEU A 159 9.54 -6.80 -10.61
CA LEU A 159 8.07 -6.79 -10.67
C LEU A 159 7.59 -7.51 -11.93
N GLN A 160 8.15 -7.16 -13.10
CA GLN A 160 7.81 -7.83 -14.36
C GLN A 160 8.06 -9.35 -14.31
N GLN A 161 9.17 -9.78 -13.71
CA GLN A 161 9.48 -11.20 -13.54
C GLN A 161 8.45 -11.89 -12.64
N GLY A 162 8.04 -11.26 -11.53
CA GLY A 162 6.97 -11.75 -10.67
C GLY A 162 5.65 -11.90 -11.43
N ASN A 163 5.29 -10.89 -12.22
CA ASN A 163 4.05 -10.89 -13.01
C ASN A 163 4.05 -12.03 -14.05
N THR A 164 5.21 -12.28 -14.67
CA THR A 164 5.38 -13.36 -15.65
C THR A 164 5.33 -14.75 -15.01
N GLN A 165 5.70 -14.89 -13.73
CA GLN A 165 5.62 -16.16 -13.00
C GLN A 165 4.18 -16.53 -12.63
N HIS A 166 3.27 -15.55 -12.59
CA HIS A 166 1.86 -15.72 -12.21
C HIS A 166 0.89 -15.18 -13.29
N PRO A 167 0.95 -15.68 -14.53
CA PRO A 167 0.22 -15.10 -15.66
C PRO A 167 -1.31 -15.20 -15.55
N ASP A 168 -1.82 -16.10 -14.70
CA ASP A 168 -3.25 -16.29 -14.47
C ASP A 168 -3.83 -15.32 -13.41
N HIS A 169 -2.98 -14.44 -12.85
CA HIS A 169 -3.35 -13.50 -11.80
C HIS A 169 -3.34 -12.06 -12.32
N THR A 170 -4.18 -11.19 -11.72
CA THR A 170 -4.05 -9.75 -11.90
C THR A 170 -2.84 -9.25 -11.09
N PRO A 171 -1.84 -8.60 -11.70
CA PRO A 171 -0.67 -8.15 -10.98
C PRO A 171 -0.92 -6.89 -10.15
N VAL A 172 -0.41 -6.88 -8.92
CA VAL A 172 -0.50 -5.76 -7.98
C VAL A 172 0.89 -5.53 -7.38
N ASP A 173 1.55 -4.48 -7.82
CA ASP A 173 2.95 -4.22 -7.49
C ASP A 173 3.10 -3.00 -6.58
N LEU A 174 3.92 -3.12 -5.56
CA LEU A 174 4.22 -2.07 -4.60
C LEU A 174 5.73 -1.95 -4.39
N LEU A 175 6.26 -0.74 -4.55
CA LEU A 175 7.60 -0.37 -4.07
C LEU A 175 7.47 0.62 -2.92
N LEU A 176 8.03 0.26 -1.77
CA LEU A 176 8.16 1.13 -0.60
C LEU A 176 9.56 1.73 -0.59
N THR A 177 9.68 3.00 -0.95
CA THR A 177 10.96 3.71 -1.10
C THR A 177 10.75 5.21 -0.95
N ASP A 178 11.82 5.91 -0.61
CA ASP A 178 11.85 7.38 -0.61
C ASP A 178 11.98 7.99 -2.02
N GLY A 179 12.15 7.14 -3.04
CA GLY A 179 12.32 7.56 -4.41
C GLY A 179 13.69 8.14 -4.73
N LEU A 180 14.61 8.11 -3.76
CA LEU A 180 15.98 8.56 -3.92
C LEU A 180 16.82 7.35 -4.33
N THR A 181 17.19 7.32 -5.59
CA THR A 181 18.09 6.31 -6.10
C THR A 181 19.50 6.87 -6.22
N ASN A 182 20.49 6.07 -5.81
CA ASN A 182 21.90 6.36 -6.00
C ASN A 182 22.55 5.40 -7.01
N ILE A 183 21.74 4.60 -7.72
CA ILE A 183 22.16 3.68 -8.77
C ILE A 183 21.27 3.92 -9.99
N GLY A 184 21.87 4.43 -11.07
CA GLY A 184 21.13 4.84 -12.26
C GLY A 184 20.88 6.35 -12.27
N ALA A 185 19.66 6.77 -12.59
CA ALA A 185 19.30 8.17 -12.75
C ALA A 185 18.85 8.79 -11.43
N ASP A 186 19.54 9.84 -10.97
CA ASP A 186 19.21 10.56 -9.74
C ASP A 186 18.23 11.72 -10.02
N PRO A 187 16.95 11.61 -9.61
CA PRO A 187 15.94 12.64 -9.83
C PRO A 187 16.11 13.88 -8.96
N THR A 188 17.01 13.88 -7.97
CA THR A 188 17.27 15.08 -7.15
C THR A 188 18.13 16.11 -7.87
N THR A 189 18.82 15.69 -8.94
CA THR A 189 19.71 16.56 -9.73
C THR A 189 18.96 17.54 -10.63
N VAL A 190 17.67 17.31 -10.87
CA VAL A 190 16.83 18.16 -11.73
C VAL A 190 16.03 19.17 -10.91
N THR A 191 15.91 20.38 -11.44
CA THR A 191 15.30 21.52 -10.74
C THR A 191 13.93 21.90 -11.28
N THR A 192 13.43 21.21 -12.32
CA THR A 192 12.11 21.49 -12.91
C THR A 192 11.35 20.19 -13.23
N PRO A 193 10.00 20.23 -13.22
CA PRO A 193 9.18 19.08 -13.61
C PRO A 193 9.47 18.59 -15.03
N ALA A 194 9.69 19.51 -15.98
CA ALA A 194 10.01 19.15 -17.37
C ALA A 194 11.34 18.41 -17.49
N ALA A 195 12.35 18.81 -16.72
CA ALA A 195 13.63 18.10 -16.65
C ALA A 195 13.48 16.72 -15.99
N ALA A 196 12.61 16.60 -14.97
CA ALA A 196 12.28 15.31 -14.36
C ALA A 196 11.60 14.35 -15.35
N THR A 197 10.63 14.83 -16.13
CA THR A 197 10.00 14.06 -17.21
C THR A 197 11.02 13.62 -18.26
N ALA A 198 11.87 14.53 -18.72
CA ALA A 198 12.90 14.21 -19.71
C ALA A 198 13.93 13.18 -19.19
N LEU A 199 14.30 13.29 -17.91
CA LEU A 199 15.17 12.31 -17.26
C LEU A 199 14.49 10.93 -17.19
N ALA A 200 13.21 10.88 -16.86
CA ALA A 200 12.42 9.64 -16.83
C ALA A 200 12.27 9.01 -18.23
N ASP A 201 12.02 9.82 -19.26
CA ASP A 201 11.90 9.36 -20.66
C ASP A 201 13.21 8.78 -21.22
N ALA A 202 14.36 9.17 -20.66
CA ALA A 202 15.65 8.60 -21.01
C ALA A 202 15.91 7.22 -20.39
N GLN A 203 15.09 6.79 -19.41
CA GLN A 203 15.26 5.51 -18.75
C GLN A 203 14.63 4.37 -19.54
N ARG A 204 15.29 3.22 -19.53
CA ARG A 204 14.68 1.97 -20.00
C ARG A 204 13.92 1.36 -18.84
N VAL A 205 12.65 1.09 -19.06
CA VAL A 205 11.76 0.47 -18.08
C VAL A 205 11.12 -0.79 -18.70
N PRO A 206 10.79 -1.80 -17.89
CA PRO A 206 10.08 -2.98 -18.37
C PRO A 206 8.62 -2.64 -18.70
N ASP A 207 7.99 -3.51 -19.48
CA ASP A 207 6.55 -3.50 -19.71
C ASP A 207 5.84 -4.19 -18.54
N LEU A 208 5.00 -3.44 -17.83
CA LEU A 208 4.14 -3.86 -16.73
C LEU A 208 2.65 -3.80 -17.12
N THR A 209 2.34 -3.92 -18.41
CA THR A 209 0.96 -3.95 -18.91
C THR A 209 0.07 -4.88 -18.08
N GLY A 210 -1.07 -4.34 -17.64
CA GLY A 210 -2.04 -5.07 -16.81
C GLY A 210 -1.79 -4.98 -15.30
N ALA A 211 -0.62 -4.51 -14.85
CA ALA A 211 -0.31 -4.35 -13.43
C ALA A 211 -0.92 -3.07 -12.84
N GLU A 212 -1.36 -3.15 -11.58
CA GLU A 212 -1.53 -1.98 -10.72
C GLU A 212 -0.21 -1.68 -10.02
N VAL A 213 0.45 -0.54 -10.32
CA VAL A 213 1.76 -0.21 -9.76
C VAL A 213 1.65 0.95 -8.78
N SER A 214 2.18 0.76 -7.57
CA SER A 214 2.30 1.79 -6.55
C SER A 214 3.76 2.00 -6.14
N ILE A 215 4.20 3.26 -6.09
CA ILE A 215 5.48 3.65 -5.49
C ILE A 215 5.18 4.62 -4.36
N VAL A 216 5.44 4.19 -3.13
CA VAL A 216 4.96 4.86 -1.92
C VAL A 216 6.13 5.19 -1.00
N GLY A 217 6.10 6.40 -0.48
CA GLY A 217 7.09 6.92 0.46
C GLY A 217 7.97 8.03 -0.10
N ILE A 218 7.65 8.57 -1.28
CA ILE A 218 8.47 9.57 -1.97
C ILE A 218 8.84 10.75 -1.05
N GLY A 219 10.12 11.09 -1.01
CA GLY A 219 10.67 12.18 -0.21
C GLY A 219 10.80 11.90 1.29
N ARG A 220 10.61 10.65 1.73
CA ARG A 220 10.76 10.27 3.14
C ARG A 220 12.19 9.87 3.47
N GLU A 221 12.95 10.76 4.08
CA GLU A 221 14.27 10.43 4.61
C GLU A 221 14.29 10.13 6.11
N ALA A 222 15.23 9.30 6.55
CA ALA A 222 15.54 9.09 7.97
C ALA A 222 16.27 10.30 8.59
N SER A 223 16.91 11.15 7.78
CA SER A 223 17.73 12.26 8.26
C SER A 223 17.77 13.45 7.29
N GLY A 224 16.93 14.45 7.53
CA GLY A 224 16.93 15.70 6.77
C GLY A 224 15.54 16.11 6.31
N GLU A 225 15.35 17.41 6.11
CA GLU A 225 14.17 17.92 5.41
C GLU A 225 14.53 18.08 3.93
N ILE A 226 13.86 17.33 3.06
CA ILE A 226 13.95 17.55 1.61
C ILE A 226 13.03 18.72 1.25
N PRO A 227 13.50 19.73 0.50
CA PRO A 227 12.65 20.82 0.04
C PRO A 227 11.47 20.29 -0.79
N SER A 228 10.26 20.82 -0.57
CA SER A 228 9.06 20.35 -1.27
C SER A 228 9.15 20.43 -2.79
N ALA A 229 9.90 21.41 -3.33
CA ALA A 229 10.14 21.51 -4.77
C ALA A 229 10.98 20.33 -5.32
N VAL A 230 11.89 19.78 -4.52
CA VAL A 230 12.64 18.57 -4.88
C VAL A 230 11.70 17.37 -4.84
N ILE A 231 10.88 17.22 -3.80
CA ILE A 231 9.88 16.14 -3.68
C ILE A 231 8.90 16.15 -4.87
N GLU A 232 8.47 17.33 -5.30
CA GLU A 232 7.62 17.51 -6.49
C GLU A 232 8.30 16.95 -7.75
N ASN A 233 9.56 17.31 -8.00
CA ASN A 233 10.31 16.81 -9.15
C ASN A 233 10.54 15.30 -9.09
N VAL A 234 10.86 14.76 -7.91
CA VAL A 234 11.03 13.30 -7.70
C VAL A 234 9.70 12.58 -7.94
N THR A 235 8.58 13.14 -7.49
CA THR A 235 7.24 12.59 -7.72
C THR A 235 6.90 12.59 -9.22
N VAL A 236 7.19 13.68 -9.94
CA VAL A 236 7.00 13.77 -11.40
C VAL A 236 7.85 12.75 -12.14
N PHE A 237 9.11 12.57 -11.73
CA PHE A 237 9.99 11.56 -12.29
C PHE A 237 9.39 10.15 -12.15
N TRP A 238 9.00 9.74 -10.94
CA TRP A 238 8.45 8.40 -10.70
C TRP A 238 7.08 8.18 -11.33
N GLN A 239 6.26 9.23 -11.41
CA GLN A 239 4.98 9.18 -12.13
C GLN A 239 5.23 8.88 -13.61
N ARG A 240 6.19 9.58 -14.22
CA ARG A 240 6.55 9.37 -15.62
C ARG A 240 7.18 8.00 -15.87
N ILE A 241 8.06 7.53 -14.98
CA ILE A 241 8.62 6.18 -15.03
C ILE A 241 7.51 5.13 -15.03
N CYS A 242 6.54 5.25 -14.11
CA CYS A 242 5.43 4.32 -14.01
C CYS A 242 4.57 4.32 -15.29
N GLU A 243 4.23 5.49 -15.84
CA GLU A 243 3.50 5.60 -17.10
C GLU A 243 4.25 4.94 -18.27
N ASN A 244 5.57 5.12 -18.32
CA ASN A 244 6.41 4.53 -19.36
C ASN A 244 6.49 2.99 -19.26
N THR A 245 6.10 2.39 -18.13
CA THR A 245 5.97 0.93 -18.00
C THR A 245 4.68 0.37 -18.62
N HIS A 246 3.75 1.22 -19.07
CA HIS A 246 2.43 0.80 -19.56
C HIS A 246 1.54 0.10 -18.51
N ALA A 247 1.83 0.25 -17.22
CA ALA A 247 0.97 -0.23 -16.13
C ALA A 247 -0.49 0.21 -16.30
N ALA A 248 -1.43 -0.66 -15.90
CA ALA A 248 -2.86 -0.37 -15.99
C ALA A 248 -3.27 0.76 -15.05
N SER A 249 -2.56 0.93 -13.94
CA SER A 249 -2.67 2.10 -13.08
C SER A 249 -1.35 2.42 -12.39
N CYS A 250 -1.15 3.71 -12.10
CA CYS A 250 0.04 4.23 -11.44
C CYS A 250 -0.38 5.08 -10.24
N GLN A 251 0.10 4.73 -9.05
CA GLN A 251 -0.06 5.54 -7.85
C GLN A 251 1.32 5.88 -7.27
N ILE A 252 1.70 7.15 -7.35
CA ILE A 252 2.90 7.68 -6.71
C ILE A 252 2.48 8.53 -5.53
N SER A 253 3.04 8.28 -4.35
CA SER A 253 2.68 9.07 -3.17
C SER A 253 3.82 9.22 -2.17
N THR A 254 3.81 10.36 -1.48
CA THR A 254 4.68 10.62 -0.33
C THR A 254 4.24 9.82 0.90
N GLU A 255 2.95 9.48 1.01
CA GLU A 255 2.38 8.73 2.12
C GLU A 255 1.55 7.53 1.65
N GLY A 256 1.47 6.49 2.49
CA GLY A 256 0.54 5.39 2.26
C GLY A 256 -0.88 5.75 2.65
N LYS A 257 -1.87 5.27 1.90
CA LYS A 257 -3.29 5.36 2.30
C LYS A 257 -3.63 4.37 3.41
#